data_AF-A0A6L7MN87-F1
#
_entry.id   AF-A0A6L7MN87-F1
#
_cell.length_a   1.000
_cell.length_b   1.000
_cell.length_c   1.000
_cell.angle_alpha   90.00
_cell.angle_beta   90.00
_cell.angle_gamma   90.00
#
_symmetry.space_group_name_H-M   'P 1'
#
loop_
_entity.id
_entity.type
_entity.pdbx_description
1 polymer ?
#
loop_
_entity_poly.entity_id
_entity_poly.type
_entity_poly.pdbx_seq_one_letter_code
_entity_poly.pdbx_strand_id
1 'polypeptide(L)'
;MERQGSDCGRRQQGPGTRVLGGAGGGGRAGGDVCAHGVRPGTGGGRIINILASTVYTPIPNLALSAATRMGVIGFMKNLSDEIGHENILINNVCPGSIMSDRMMENVEDRARAQGISIEDALEQRAEQTALKRIGEPRELAYLVAFLASSRSSYITGTTMLVDGGLVRSVM
;
A
#
# COMPACT_ATOMS: atom_id res chain seq x y z
N MET A 1 -14.35 0.35 55.14
CA MET A 1 -13.46 0.90 54.10
C MET A 1 -13.95 0.32 52.79
N GLU A 2 -14.91 0.97 52.13
CA GLU A 2 -15.21 0.84 50.70
C GLU A 2 -16.40 1.76 50.39
N ARG A 3 -16.15 2.68 49.46
CA ARG A 3 -17.12 3.60 48.88
C ARG A 3 -17.70 2.92 47.65
N GLN A 4 -19.01 3.03 47.42
CA GLN A 4 -19.60 3.13 46.08
C GLN A 4 -21.10 3.40 46.20
N GLY A 5 -21.55 4.50 45.59
CA GLY A 5 -22.97 4.84 45.48
C GLY A 5 -23.20 6.30 45.08
N SER A 6 -23.09 6.58 43.78
CA SER A 6 -23.66 7.72 43.03
C SER A 6 -22.84 7.83 41.74
N ASP A 7 -23.38 7.97 40.53
CA ASP A 7 -24.53 8.77 40.17
C ASP A 7 -25.01 8.36 38.76
N CYS A 8 -26.33 8.32 38.59
CA CYS A 8 -27.01 7.98 37.35
C CYS A 8 -27.43 9.28 36.67
N GLY A 9 -26.91 9.53 35.47
CA GLY A 9 -27.57 10.39 34.49
C GLY A 9 -26.80 11.63 34.06
N ARG A 10 -26.51 11.71 32.76
CA ARG A 10 -27.14 12.71 31.90
C ARG A 10 -26.86 12.43 30.43
N ARG A 11 -27.94 12.32 29.68
CA ARG A 11 -28.00 12.43 28.23
C ARG A 11 -27.57 13.84 27.82
N GLN A 12 -26.80 13.96 26.74
CA GLN A 12 -27.00 15.02 25.76
C GLN A 12 -26.81 14.43 24.35
N GLN A 13 -27.88 14.50 23.56
CA GLN A 13 -27.91 14.19 22.14
C GLN A 13 -27.66 15.48 21.35
N GLY A 14 -26.94 15.38 20.23
CA GLY A 14 -26.85 16.39 19.16
C GLY A 14 -26.74 15.69 17.79
N PRO A 15 -27.12 16.34 16.67
CA PRO A 15 -28.04 15.74 15.70
C PRO A 15 -27.43 15.32 14.34
N GLY A 16 -28.11 14.38 13.66
CA GLY A 16 -28.07 14.18 12.20
C GLY A 16 -26.89 13.34 11.69
N THR A 17 -27.04 12.06 11.37
CA THR A 17 -27.77 11.63 10.17
C THR A 17 -28.26 10.21 10.39
N ARG A 18 -29.58 10.04 10.31
CA ARG A 18 -30.29 8.77 10.49
C ARG A 18 -30.49 8.18 9.09
N VAL A 19 -29.76 7.13 8.73
CA VAL A 19 -30.14 6.27 7.60
C VAL A 19 -30.80 5.04 8.20
N LEU A 20 -32.13 5.08 8.30
CA LEU A 20 -32.97 3.93 8.58
C LEU A 20 -33.39 3.32 7.24
N GLY A 21 -32.99 2.07 7.01
CA GLY A 21 -33.57 1.17 6.01
C GLY A 21 -33.41 -0.23 6.54
N GLY A 22 -34.42 -0.71 7.28
CA GLY A 22 -34.41 -1.98 7.98
C GLY A 22 -35.00 -3.13 7.17
N ALA A 23 -34.42 -4.31 7.35
CA ALA A 23 -35.04 -5.64 7.41
C ALA A 23 -33.90 -6.55 7.94
N GLY A 24 -33.88 -7.01 9.20
CA GLY A 24 -34.86 -7.90 9.81
C GLY A 24 -34.22 -9.29 9.92
N GLY A 25 -33.50 -9.56 11.01
CA GLY A 25 -32.92 -10.88 11.31
C GLY A 25 -31.88 -10.82 12.42
N GLY A 26 -32.26 -11.15 13.65
CA GLY A 26 -31.51 -10.90 14.88
C GLY A 26 -30.28 -11.80 15.11
N GLY A 27 -29.28 -11.23 15.78
CA GLY A 27 -28.10 -11.96 16.25
C GLY A 27 -27.09 -11.06 16.97
N ARG A 28 -27.40 -10.72 18.23
CA ARG A 28 -26.50 -10.28 19.32
C ARG A 28 -25.39 -9.27 18.97
N ALA A 29 -25.66 -8.01 19.28
CA ALA A 29 -24.64 -7.01 19.55
C ALA A 29 -23.89 -7.33 20.85
N GLY A 30 -22.58 -7.51 20.75
CA GLY A 30 -21.56 -7.22 21.76
C GLY A 30 -20.37 -6.69 20.96
N GLY A 31 -19.96 -5.42 21.09
CA GLY A 31 -19.38 -4.85 22.31
C GLY A 31 -17.87 -4.86 22.10
N ASP A 32 -17.29 -3.66 21.97
CA ASP A 32 -15.85 -3.35 21.95
C ASP A 32 -15.09 -3.47 20.63
N VAL A 33 -15.29 -2.42 19.84
CA VAL A 33 -14.42 -1.99 18.74
C VAL A 33 -13.12 -1.40 19.32
N CYS A 34 -12.28 -2.23 19.92
CA CYS A 34 -10.97 -1.84 20.47
C CYS A 34 -9.89 -2.88 20.13
N ALA A 35 -9.64 -3.12 18.84
CA ALA A 35 -8.43 -3.82 18.39
C ALA A 35 -7.23 -2.85 18.36
N HIS A 36 -6.89 -2.27 19.52
CA HIS A 36 -5.63 -1.59 19.76
C HIS A 36 -4.59 -2.64 20.16
N GLY A 37 -3.50 -2.75 19.42
CA GLY A 37 -2.26 -3.36 19.90
C GLY A 37 -2.23 -4.90 19.86
N VAL A 38 -1.63 -5.45 18.81
CA VAL A 38 -1.22 -6.85 18.74
C VAL A 38 -0.14 -7.17 19.80
N ARG A 39 -0.43 -8.16 20.69
CA ARG A 39 0.42 -9.28 21.23
C ARG A 39 -0.15 -9.79 22.59
N PRO A 40 0.01 -11.06 23.06
CA PRO A 40 0.97 -12.12 22.66
C PRO A 40 0.36 -13.52 22.40
N GLY A 41 0.99 -14.34 21.54
CA GLY A 41 0.59 -15.75 21.30
C GLY A 41 1.21 -16.32 20.02
N THR A 42 0.66 -15.94 18.87
CA THR A 42 1.33 -15.91 17.54
C THR A 42 0.67 -14.79 16.75
N GLY A 43 1.22 -13.57 16.88
CA GLY A 43 0.68 -12.37 16.26
C GLY A 43 0.92 -12.38 14.76
N GLY A 44 -0.16 -12.23 13.99
CA GLY A 44 -0.09 -12.17 12.53
C GLY A 44 0.95 -11.18 12.00
N GLY A 45 1.49 -11.48 10.82
CA GLY A 45 2.59 -10.74 10.20
C GLY A 45 2.15 -9.84 9.03
N ARG A 46 3.05 -8.96 8.61
CA ARG A 46 2.92 -8.18 7.37
C ARG A 46 4.22 -8.32 6.59
N ILE A 47 4.13 -8.80 5.36
CA ILE A 47 5.25 -8.87 4.42
C ILE A 47 4.92 -7.93 3.26
N ILE A 48 5.79 -6.94 3.05
CA ILE A 48 5.61 -5.93 2.00
C ILE A 48 6.86 -5.92 1.14
N ASN A 49 6.73 -6.42 -0.08
CA ASN A 49 7.85 -6.46 -1.03
C ASN A 49 7.87 -5.19 -1.88
N ILE A 50 9.02 -4.53 -1.97
CA ILE A 50 9.22 -3.40 -2.90
C ILE A 50 9.81 -3.95 -4.20
N LEU A 51 9.03 -3.86 -5.28
CA LEU A 51 9.43 -4.30 -6.61
C LEU A 51 9.62 -3.09 -7.53
N ALA A 52 9.05 -3.12 -8.72
CA ALA A 52 9.13 -2.03 -9.69
C ALA A 52 7.92 -2.12 -10.64
N SER A 53 7.48 -1.00 -11.18
CA SER A 53 6.43 -0.94 -12.21
C SER A 53 6.77 -1.76 -13.48
N THR A 54 8.04 -2.11 -13.68
CA THR A 54 8.52 -2.90 -14.82
C THR A 54 7.96 -4.32 -14.90
N VAL A 55 7.32 -4.80 -13.83
CA VAL A 55 6.58 -6.07 -13.86
C VAL A 55 5.33 -5.99 -14.74
N TYR A 56 4.76 -4.80 -14.91
CA TYR A 56 3.59 -4.56 -15.76
C TYR A 56 3.98 -4.13 -17.18
N THR A 57 5.13 -3.48 -17.34
CA THR A 57 5.61 -3.03 -18.65
C THR A 57 7.10 -3.33 -18.75
N PRO A 58 7.50 -4.34 -19.57
CA PRO A 58 8.90 -4.70 -19.72
C PRO A 58 9.66 -3.55 -20.38
N ILE A 59 10.85 -3.28 -19.87
CA ILE A 59 11.79 -2.31 -20.46
C ILE A 59 12.82 -3.09 -21.29
N PRO A 60 13.17 -2.62 -22.50
CA PRO A 60 14.25 -3.21 -23.28
C PRO A 60 15.54 -3.36 -22.46
N ASN A 61 16.29 -4.43 -22.69
CA ASN A 61 17.55 -4.75 -22.00
C ASN A 61 17.44 -5.09 -20.50
N LEU A 62 16.22 -5.26 -19.95
CA LEU A 62 16.00 -5.65 -18.55
C LEU A 62 15.25 -6.98 -18.37
N ALA A 63 15.38 -7.90 -19.35
CA ALA A 63 14.66 -9.19 -19.36
C ALA A 63 14.90 -10.03 -18.09
N LEU A 64 16.15 -10.14 -17.63
CA LEU A 64 16.48 -10.87 -16.40
C LEU A 64 15.79 -10.26 -15.18
N SER A 65 15.83 -8.93 -15.05
CA SER A 65 15.15 -8.24 -13.95
C SER A 65 13.65 -8.46 -13.97
N ALA A 66 13.02 -8.38 -15.15
CA ALA A 66 11.60 -8.63 -15.31
C ALA A 66 11.24 -10.08 -14.92
N ALA A 67 11.99 -11.07 -15.42
CA ALA A 67 11.76 -12.49 -15.11
C ALA A 67 11.88 -12.77 -13.60
N THR A 68 12.94 -12.28 -12.95
CA THR A 68 13.12 -12.46 -11.50
C THR A 68 12.00 -11.81 -10.69
N ARG A 69 11.61 -10.57 -11.02
CA ARG A 69 10.55 -9.86 -10.29
C ARG A 69 9.18 -10.52 -10.48
N MET A 70 8.88 -11.00 -11.68
CA MET A 70 7.66 -11.78 -11.94
C MET A 70 7.66 -13.11 -11.16
N GLY A 71 8.82 -13.78 -11.07
CA GLY A 71 8.99 -14.96 -10.23
C GLY A 71 8.69 -14.68 -8.76
N VAL A 72 9.17 -13.55 -8.22
CA VAL A 72 8.85 -13.11 -6.85
C VAL A 72 7.35 -12.85 -6.69
N ILE A 73 6.69 -12.19 -7.65
CA ILE A 73 5.23 -11.94 -7.58
C ILE A 73 4.46 -13.27 -7.50
N GLY A 74 4.76 -14.21 -8.40
CA GLY A 74 4.11 -15.52 -8.43
C GLY A 74 4.35 -16.30 -7.13
N PHE A 75 5.59 -16.32 -6.65
CA PHE A 75 5.95 -16.99 -5.39
C PHE A 75 5.23 -16.38 -4.19
N MET A 76 5.22 -15.06 -4.07
CA MET A 76 4.56 -14.35 -2.97
C MET A 76 3.05 -14.51 -3.00
N LYS A 77 2.44 -14.59 -4.20
CA LYS A 77 1.00 -14.87 -4.33
C LYS A 77 0.66 -16.26 -3.82
N ASN A 78 1.40 -17.29 -4.23
CA ASN A 78 1.19 -18.65 -3.73
C ASN A 78 1.38 -18.72 -2.21
N LEU A 79 2.47 -18.11 -1.70
CA LEU A 79 2.73 -18.08 -0.27
C LEU A 79 1.60 -17.39 0.51
N SER A 80 1.00 -16.33 -0.05
CA SER A 80 -0.12 -15.64 0.59
C SER A 80 -1.36 -16.54 0.76
N ASP A 81 -1.57 -17.50 -0.15
CA ASP A 81 -2.66 -18.46 -0.07
C ASP A 81 -2.36 -19.56 0.97
N GLU A 82 -1.09 -19.94 1.11
CA GLU A 82 -0.63 -20.95 2.08
C GLU A 82 -0.73 -20.45 3.53
N ILE A 83 -0.18 -19.25 3.83
CA ILE A 83 -0.02 -18.77 5.23
C ILE A 83 -1.00 -17.66 5.63
N GLY A 84 -1.91 -17.25 4.73
CA GLY A 84 -2.89 -16.19 5.02
C GLY A 84 -3.80 -16.51 6.20
N HIS A 85 -4.12 -17.79 6.42
CA HIS A 85 -4.93 -18.27 7.55
C HIS A 85 -4.26 -18.04 8.92
N GLU A 86 -2.93 -17.86 8.95
CA GLU A 86 -2.16 -17.49 10.14
C GLU A 86 -2.15 -15.96 10.37
N ASN A 87 -2.99 -15.21 9.64
CA ASN A 87 -3.04 -13.75 9.65
C ASN A 87 -1.70 -13.09 9.24
N ILE A 88 -0.92 -13.79 8.41
CA ILE A 88 0.27 -13.25 7.76
C ILE A 88 -0.15 -12.73 6.38
N LEU A 89 -0.16 -11.41 6.21
CA LEU A 89 -0.59 -10.77 4.97
C LEU A 89 0.62 -10.35 4.14
N ILE A 90 0.63 -10.76 2.87
CA ILE A 90 1.75 -10.53 1.95
C ILE A 90 1.25 -9.66 0.82
N ASN A 91 1.92 -8.54 0.54
CA ASN A 91 1.59 -7.69 -0.59
C ASN A 91 2.87 -7.19 -1.28
N ASN A 92 2.76 -6.89 -2.56
CA ASN A 92 3.82 -6.31 -3.35
C ASN A 92 3.47 -4.85 -3.68
N VAL A 93 4.45 -3.95 -3.57
CA VAL A 93 4.31 -2.55 -3.96
C VAL A 93 5.31 -2.26 -5.09
N CYS A 94 4.78 -1.78 -6.21
CA CYS A 94 5.52 -1.48 -7.42
C CYS A 94 5.61 0.03 -7.62
N PRO A 95 6.71 0.68 -7.19
CA PRO A 95 6.92 2.09 -7.47
C PRO A 95 7.18 2.33 -8.97
N GLY A 96 6.69 3.47 -9.45
CA GLY A 96 7.06 4.03 -10.75
C GLY A 96 8.26 4.98 -10.64
N SER A 97 8.10 6.20 -11.16
CA SER A 97 9.14 7.22 -11.03
C SER A 97 9.04 7.92 -9.67
N ILE A 98 9.80 7.41 -8.70
CA ILE A 98 9.93 8.00 -7.36
C ILE A 98 11.33 8.62 -7.20
N MET A 99 11.39 9.82 -6.64
CA MET A 99 12.62 10.57 -6.40
C MET A 99 13.50 9.80 -5.41
N SER A 100 14.66 9.32 -5.87
CA SER A 100 15.61 8.56 -5.06
C SER A 100 17.01 8.73 -5.65
N ASP A 101 18.04 8.49 -4.86
CA ASP A 101 19.44 8.61 -5.30
C ASP A 101 19.70 7.76 -6.56
N ARG A 102 19.24 6.50 -6.54
CA ARG A 102 19.33 5.58 -7.70
C ARG A 102 18.59 6.11 -8.94
N MET A 103 17.47 6.80 -8.75
CA MET A 103 16.73 7.41 -9.86
C MET A 103 17.48 8.63 -10.42
N MET A 104 18.06 9.45 -9.55
CA MET A 104 18.89 10.60 -9.96
C MET A 104 20.13 10.15 -10.73
N GLU A 105 20.83 9.11 -10.28
CA GLU A 105 21.95 8.50 -11.04
C GLU A 105 21.54 8.12 -12.47
N ASN A 106 20.37 7.49 -12.64
CA ASN A 106 19.86 7.14 -13.97
C ASN A 106 19.53 8.37 -14.82
N VAL A 107 19.03 9.44 -14.21
CA VAL A 107 18.71 10.69 -14.90
C VAL A 107 20.00 11.36 -15.37
N GLU A 108 21.03 11.41 -14.51
CA GLU A 108 22.34 11.97 -14.86
C GLU A 108 23.02 11.17 -15.98
N ASP A 109 23.01 9.84 -15.90
CA ASP A 109 23.51 8.97 -16.97
C ASP A 109 22.82 9.24 -18.29
N ARG A 110 21.49 9.39 -18.26
CA ARG A 110 20.68 9.69 -19.44
C ARG A 110 20.97 11.09 -19.97
N ALA A 111 21.09 12.09 -19.11
CA ALA A 111 21.43 13.47 -19.48
C ALA A 111 22.79 13.52 -20.19
N ARG A 112 23.80 12.84 -19.63
CA ARG A 112 25.12 12.68 -20.25
C ARG A 112 25.05 12.00 -21.62
N ALA A 113 24.31 10.90 -21.72
CA ALA A 113 24.18 10.15 -22.98
C ALA A 113 23.44 10.93 -24.08
N GLN A 114 22.52 11.81 -23.70
CA GLN A 114 21.69 12.61 -24.62
C GLN A 114 22.23 14.01 -24.87
N GLY A 115 23.22 14.47 -24.11
CA GLY A 115 23.78 15.82 -24.22
C GLY A 115 22.81 16.93 -23.78
N ILE A 116 21.91 16.63 -22.84
CA ILE A 116 20.89 17.57 -22.32
C ILE A 116 21.18 17.94 -20.86
N SER A 117 20.51 18.97 -20.33
CA SER A 117 20.61 19.31 -18.91
C SER A 117 19.94 18.25 -18.03
N ILE A 118 20.30 18.21 -16.75
CA ILE A 118 19.66 17.30 -15.77
C ILE A 118 18.19 17.69 -15.59
N GLU A 119 17.91 19.00 -15.60
CA GLU A 119 16.57 19.57 -15.51
C GLU A 119 15.68 19.10 -16.67
N ASP A 120 16.17 19.16 -17.92
CA ASP A 120 15.44 18.66 -19.09
C ASP A 120 15.19 17.14 -18.99
N ALA A 121 16.17 16.38 -18.48
CA ALA A 121 16.04 14.94 -18.30
C ALA A 121 15.00 14.57 -17.21
N LEU A 122 14.92 15.38 -16.15
CA LEU A 122 13.89 15.26 -15.11
C LEU A 122 12.50 15.58 -15.66
N GLU A 123 12.38 16.65 -16.45
CA GLU A 123 11.12 17.04 -17.09
C GLU A 123 10.63 15.94 -18.05
N GLN A 124 11.49 15.45 -18.93
CA GLN A 124 11.17 14.32 -19.81
C GLN A 124 10.69 13.09 -19.05
N ARG A 125 11.23 12.84 -17.86
CA ARG A 125 10.78 11.71 -17.03
C ARG A 125 9.45 12.00 -16.34
N ALA A 126 9.24 13.21 -15.83
CA ALA A 126 7.98 13.64 -15.27
C ALA A 126 6.84 13.51 -16.30
N GLU A 127 7.10 13.89 -17.56
CA GLU A 127 6.14 13.83 -18.68
C GLU A 127 5.62 12.42 -18.97
N GLN A 128 6.35 11.37 -18.61
CA GLN A 128 5.93 9.97 -18.82
C GLN A 128 4.77 9.57 -17.89
N THR A 129 4.66 10.22 -16.73
CA THR A 129 3.59 9.97 -15.76
C THR A 129 2.30 10.69 -16.19
N ALA A 130 1.14 10.17 -15.82
CA ALA A 130 -0.12 10.86 -16.05
C ALA A 130 -0.24 12.16 -15.22
N LEU A 131 0.39 12.19 -14.05
CA LEU A 131 0.43 13.36 -13.15
C LEU A 131 1.46 14.43 -13.54
N LYS A 132 2.28 14.17 -14.57
CA LYS A 132 3.32 15.09 -15.07
C LYS A 132 4.30 15.57 -13.99
N ARG A 133 4.60 14.68 -13.03
CA ARG A 133 5.57 14.93 -11.96
C ARG A 133 6.20 13.63 -11.48
N ILE A 134 7.37 13.74 -10.86
CA ILE A 134 8.01 12.64 -10.15
C ILE A 134 7.32 12.50 -8.77
N GLY A 135 7.16 11.26 -8.31
CA GLY A 135 6.58 10.98 -7.00
C GLY A 135 7.61 11.14 -5.88
N GLU A 136 7.14 11.53 -4.70
CA GLU A 136 7.99 11.65 -3.51
C GLU A 136 8.08 10.31 -2.77
N PRO A 137 9.22 9.98 -2.14
CA PRO A 137 9.36 8.78 -1.29
C PRO A 137 8.26 8.65 -0.23
N ARG A 138 7.79 9.79 0.29
CA ARG A 138 6.73 9.84 1.30
C ARG A 138 5.39 9.32 0.77
N GLU A 139 5.10 9.51 -0.52
CA GLU A 139 3.87 9.02 -1.15
C GLU A 139 3.85 7.49 -1.21
N LEU A 140 4.98 6.88 -1.56
CA LEU A 140 5.18 5.43 -1.46
C LEU A 140 5.06 4.95 -0.01
N ALA A 141 5.68 5.66 0.93
CA ALA A 141 5.67 5.31 2.34
C ALA A 141 4.25 5.31 2.95
N TYR A 142 3.33 6.16 2.47
CA TYR A 142 1.95 6.15 2.94
C TYR A 142 1.24 4.82 2.65
N LEU A 143 1.40 4.27 1.44
CA LEU A 143 0.81 2.97 1.11
C LEU A 143 1.46 1.85 1.94
N VAL A 144 2.79 1.86 2.05
CA VAL A 144 3.53 0.86 2.86
C VAL A 144 3.07 0.91 4.32
N ALA A 145 2.94 2.11 4.91
CA ALA A 145 2.46 2.29 6.27
C ALA A 145 1.01 1.81 6.45
N PHE A 146 0.14 2.06 5.46
CA PHE A 146 -1.22 1.54 5.47
C PHE A 146 -1.24 -0.01 5.45
N LEU A 147 -0.46 -0.62 4.54
CA LEU A 147 -0.35 -2.07 4.43
C LEU A 147 0.24 -2.71 5.70
N ALA A 148 1.16 -2.02 6.38
CA ALA A 148 1.73 -2.47 7.65
C ALA A 148 0.77 -2.32 8.84
N SER A 149 -0.30 -1.54 8.70
CA SER A 149 -1.26 -1.27 9.78
C SER A 149 -2.29 -2.38 9.96
N SER A 150 -3.10 -2.28 11.02
CA SER A 150 -4.28 -3.14 11.19
C SER A 150 -5.41 -2.83 10.21
N ARG A 151 -5.37 -1.68 9.53
CA ARG A 151 -6.43 -1.26 8.59
C ARG A 151 -6.43 -2.05 7.28
N SER A 152 -5.34 -2.73 6.97
CA SER A 152 -5.19 -3.61 5.80
C SER A 152 -5.55 -5.07 6.09
N SER A 153 -6.34 -5.35 7.14
CA SER A 153 -6.59 -6.71 7.65
C SER A 153 -7.21 -7.70 6.67
N TYR A 154 -7.66 -7.24 5.50
CA TYR A 154 -8.26 -8.07 4.45
C TYR A 154 -7.57 -7.90 3.08
N ILE A 155 -6.33 -7.43 3.08
CA ILE A 155 -5.54 -7.18 1.87
C ILE A 155 -4.31 -8.09 1.89
N THR A 156 -4.29 -9.12 1.04
CA THR A 156 -3.16 -10.04 0.88
C THR A 156 -3.12 -10.60 -0.54
N GLY A 157 -1.95 -11.01 -1.01
CA GLY A 157 -1.70 -11.56 -2.33
C GLY A 157 -1.80 -10.55 -3.47
N THR A 158 -1.81 -9.25 -3.18
CA THR A 158 -1.98 -8.21 -4.21
C THR A 158 -0.66 -7.55 -4.59
N THR A 159 -0.57 -7.08 -5.84
CA THR A 159 0.51 -6.23 -6.33
C THR A 159 -0.08 -4.88 -6.68
N MET A 160 0.42 -3.82 -6.07
CA MET A 160 -0.15 -2.47 -6.18
C MET A 160 0.87 -1.49 -6.79
N LEU A 161 0.39 -0.63 -7.69
CA LEU A 161 1.20 0.41 -8.31
C LEU A 161 1.19 1.71 -7.48
N VAL A 162 2.36 2.33 -7.36
CA VAL A 162 2.51 3.71 -6.88
C VAL A 162 3.39 4.45 -7.89
N ASP A 163 2.78 4.93 -8.96
CA ASP A 163 3.53 5.33 -10.16
C ASP A 163 3.04 6.60 -10.85
N GLY A 164 1.99 7.26 -10.33
CA GLY A 164 1.41 8.45 -10.95
C GLY A 164 0.81 8.18 -12.34
N GLY A 165 0.36 6.94 -12.61
CA GLY A 165 -0.20 6.54 -13.89
C GLY A 165 0.86 6.39 -15.00
N LEU A 166 2.08 5.97 -14.63
CA LEU A 166 3.15 5.69 -15.57
C LEU A 166 2.83 4.46 -16.43
N VAL A 167 2.40 3.38 -15.79
CA VAL A 167 2.02 2.12 -16.45
C VAL A 167 0.74 2.33 -17.26
N ARG A 168 0.77 1.90 -18.52
CA ARG A 168 -0.37 1.98 -19.45
C ARG A 168 -1.03 0.61 -19.61
N SER A 169 -1.44 0.05 -18.47
CA SER A 169 -2.12 -1.24 -18.36
C SER A 169 -3.38 -1.09 -17.51
N VAL A 170 -4.38 -1.91 -17.79
CA VAL A 170 -5.60 -2.06 -16.96
C VAL A 170 -5.50 -3.22 -15.98
N MET A 171 -4.48 -4.06 -16.14
CA MET A 171 -4.15 -5.21 -15.28
C MET A 171 -2.81 -5.00 -14.60
#